data_AF-A0A9W6P0J5-F1
#
_entry.id   AF-A0A9W6P0J5-F1
#
_cell.length_a   1.000
_cell.length_b   1.000
_cell.length_c   1.000
_cell.angle_alpha   90.00
_cell.angle_beta   90.00
_cell.angle_gamma   90.00
#
_symmetry.space_group_name_H-M   'P 1'
#
loop_
_entity.id
_entity.type
_entity.pdbx_description
1 polymer ?
#
loop_
_entity_poly.entity_id
_entity_poly.type
_entity_poly.pdbx_seq_one_letter_code
_entity_poly.pdbx_strand_id
1 'polypeptide(L)'
;MPKINVYLPDDLAAAVKEAGIPVSSVCQQALAEAVTAAGGAPPAGGADMSGTPGWNRFTARARTAVRTALEADRPSTVDLLAAVVEEGGNLALTVLATLDVEPPDVLAESRGLGEGTDLAAALERATTEALRLEHNYIGCEHLLLGLAAGPEDDAVRRALVSTGADPDKLRLAVSSAVAGVAFTRSQQAASGLSAPVRTILEDIRSRLTRLERGTAS
;
A
#
# COMPACT_ATOMS: atom_id res chain seq x y z
N MET A 1 -4.01 2.53 29.65
CA MET A 1 -4.57 2.86 28.33
C MET A 1 -3.43 3.36 27.46
N PRO A 2 -3.17 2.76 26.29
CA PRO A 2 -2.14 3.27 25.38
C PRO A 2 -2.56 4.66 24.89
N LYS A 3 -1.67 5.65 25.07
CA LYS A 3 -1.86 7.00 24.55
C LYS A 3 -1.33 7.02 23.11
N ILE A 4 -2.22 7.11 22.14
CA ILE A 4 -1.86 7.29 20.73
C ILE A 4 -1.64 8.79 20.53
N ASN A 5 -0.39 9.17 20.24
CA ASN A 5 -0.06 10.54 19.87
C ASN A 5 -0.21 10.67 18.35
N VAL A 6 -1.21 11.45 17.91
CA VAL A 6 -1.43 11.79 16.51
C VAL A 6 -0.75 13.13 16.25
N TYR A 7 0.16 13.17 15.28
CA TYR A 7 0.84 14.41 14.88
C TYR A 7 -0.01 15.11 13.82
N LEU A 8 -0.33 16.38 14.08
CA LEU A 8 -1.06 17.23 13.14
C LEU A 8 -0.06 18.22 12.50
N PRO A 9 -0.16 18.49 11.20
CA PRO A 9 0.54 19.62 10.57
C PRO A 9 0.26 20.94 11.32
N ASP A 10 1.24 21.85 11.40
CA ASP A 10 1.20 23.03 12.27
C ASP A 10 0.03 23.98 11.97
N ASP A 11 -0.33 24.11 10.70
CA ASP A 11 -1.48 24.87 10.21
C ASP A 11 -2.81 24.27 10.69
N LEU A 12 -2.93 22.94 10.67
CA LEU A 12 -4.09 22.22 11.17
C LEU A 12 -4.16 22.24 12.71
N ALA A 13 -3.01 22.20 13.39
CA ALA A 13 -2.93 22.24 14.85
C ALA A 13 -3.42 23.59 15.39
N ALA A 14 -3.07 24.68 14.71
CA ALA A 14 -3.55 26.02 15.04
C ALA A 14 -5.07 26.13 14.85
N ALA A 15 -5.59 25.65 13.71
CA ALA A 15 -7.02 25.68 13.41
C ALA A 15 -7.87 24.87 14.41
N VAL A 16 -7.39 23.69 14.82
CA VAL A 16 -8.08 22.84 15.83
C VAL A 16 -8.08 23.50 17.21
N LYS A 17 -6.97 24.15 17.59
CA LYS A 17 -6.85 24.86 18.86
C LYS A 17 -7.71 26.12 18.90
N GLU A 18 -7.80 26.84 17.79
CA GLU A 18 -8.60 28.06 17.64
C GLU A 18 -10.11 27.76 17.59
N ALA A 19 -10.51 26.65 16.99
CA ALA A 19 -11.92 26.24 16.91
C ALA A 19 -12.50 25.73 18.24
N GLY A 20 -11.66 25.52 19.28
CA GLY A 20 -12.10 25.13 20.61
C GLY A 20 -12.90 23.82 20.65
N ILE A 21 -12.77 22.97 19.63
CA ILE A 21 -13.55 21.73 19.50
C ILE A 21 -13.01 20.72 20.51
N PRO A 22 -13.76 20.37 21.58
CA PRO A 22 -13.35 19.27 22.43
C PRO A 22 -13.45 18.00 21.59
N VAL A 23 -12.30 17.41 21.25
CA VAL A 23 -12.27 16.13 20.53
C VAL A 23 -12.71 15.07 21.53
N SER A 24 -14.03 14.87 21.64
CA SER A 24 -14.62 13.84 22.51
C SER A 24 -14.07 12.48 22.12
N SER A 25 -14.07 11.51 23.05
CA SER A 25 -13.69 10.13 22.74
C SER A 25 -14.46 9.55 21.54
N VAL A 26 -15.71 9.99 21.36
CA VAL A 26 -16.55 9.63 20.21
C VAL A 26 -16.02 10.26 18.91
N CYS A 27 -15.60 11.53 18.94
CA CYS A 27 -14.99 12.19 17.77
C CYS A 27 -13.61 11.62 17.44
N GLN A 28 -12.82 11.25 18.45
CA GLN A 28 -11.54 10.56 18.26
C GLN A 28 -11.75 9.19 17.64
N GLN A 29 -12.78 8.46 18.08
CA GLN A 29 -13.11 7.15 17.54
C GLN A 29 -13.69 7.24 16.13
N ALA A 30 -14.58 8.19 15.86
CA ALA A 30 -15.10 8.44 14.51
C ALA A 30 -14.00 8.92 13.55
N LEU A 31 -13.05 9.74 14.03
CA LEU A 31 -11.89 10.16 13.24
C LEU A 31 -10.92 9.00 13.02
N ALA A 32 -10.69 8.15 14.02
CA ALA A 32 -9.88 6.94 13.88
C ALA A 32 -10.52 5.96 12.88
N GLU A 33 -11.83 5.76 12.94
CA GLU A 33 -12.60 4.96 11.99
C GLU A 33 -12.55 5.55 10.58
N ALA A 34 -12.69 6.87 10.44
CA ALA A 34 -12.60 7.56 9.15
C ALA A 34 -11.18 7.52 8.55
N VAL A 35 -10.13 7.67 9.35
CA VAL A 35 -8.73 7.53 8.93
C VAL A 35 -8.40 6.08 8.57
N THR A 36 -8.96 5.11 9.31
CA THR A 36 -8.86 3.66 9.02
C THR A 36 -9.63 3.25 7.77
N ALA A 37 -10.72 3.96 7.45
CA ALA A 37 -11.49 3.76 6.22
C ALA A 37 -10.81 4.44 5.01
N ALA A 38 -10.16 5.59 5.23
CA ALA A 38 -9.49 6.38 4.20
C ALA A 38 -8.08 5.86 3.84
N GLY A 39 -7.30 5.39 4.82
CA GLY A 39 -6.05 4.66 4.62
C GLY A 39 -6.25 3.21 5.06
N GLY A 40 -6.08 2.25 4.14
CA GLY A 40 -6.36 0.82 4.38
C GLY A 40 -5.97 0.35 5.78
N ALA A 41 -6.96 -0.17 6.51
CA ALA A 41 -6.86 -0.51 7.93
C ALA A 41 -5.60 -1.34 8.28
N PRO A 42 -4.90 -1.02 9.39
CA PRO A 42 -4.02 -1.99 10.04
C PRO A 42 -4.91 -2.98 10.80
N PRO A 43 -4.81 -4.31 10.58
CA PRO A 43 -5.53 -5.24 11.45
C PRO A 43 -4.76 -5.42 12.77
N ALA A 44 -5.56 -5.56 13.81
CA ALA A 44 -5.16 -5.71 15.19
C ALA A 44 -4.42 -7.05 15.43
N GLY A 45 -3.33 -6.96 16.20
CA GLY A 45 -2.81 -8.02 17.07
C GLY A 45 -2.08 -9.19 16.41
N GLY A 46 -0.80 -9.38 16.76
CA GLY A 46 -0.09 -10.65 16.58
C GLY A 46 1.44 -10.51 16.50
N ALA A 47 2.12 -11.10 17.49
CA ALA A 47 3.57 -11.24 17.72
C ALA A 47 4.39 -9.93 17.79
N ASP A 48 4.81 -9.60 19.01
CA ASP A 48 5.59 -8.41 19.37
C ASP A 48 7.00 -8.40 18.76
N MET A 49 7.13 -7.61 17.68
CA MET A 49 8.38 -7.03 17.17
C MET A 49 8.32 -5.49 17.27
N SER A 50 7.54 -4.96 18.22
CA SER A 50 7.17 -3.54 18.33
C SER A 50 8.34 -2.60 18.66
N GLY A 51 9.51 -3.15 18.97
CA GLY A 51 10.75 -2.42 19.19
C GLY A 51 11.51 -2.02 17.92
N THR A 52 11.17 -2.56 16.74
CA THR A 52 11.87 -2.22 15.48
C THR A 52 11.26 -0.96 14.86
N PRO A 53 12.03 0.14 14.74
CA PRO A 53 11.55 1.36 14.10
C PRO A 53 11.00 1.05 12.70
N GLY A 54 9.78 1.53 12.40
CA GLY A 54 9.17 1.37 11.07
C GLY A 54 8.31 0.12 10.85
N TRP A 55 8.38 -0.90 11.72
CA TRP A 55 7.60 -2.15 11.56
C TRP A 55 6.08 -1.93 11.54
N ASN A 56 5.60 -0.95 12.32
CA ASN A 56 4.19 -0.57 12.38
C ASN A 56 3.65 0.04 11.07
N ARG A 57 4.52 0.43 10.14
CA ARG A 57 4.11 0.97 8.83
C ARG A 57 3.73 -0.14 7.85
N PHE A 58 4.14 -1.38 8.08
CA PHE A 58 3.77 -2.50 7.22
C PHE A 58 2.32 -2.92 7.43
N THR A 59 1.60 -3.09 6.32
CA THR A 59 0.27 -3.74 6.33
C THR A 59 0.40 -5.15 6.89
N ALA A 60 -0.67 -5.73 7.43
CA ALA A 60 -0.55 -7.07 8.02
C ALA A 60 -0.23 -8.18 7.02
N ARG A 61 -0.67 -8.02 5.78
CA ARG A 61 -0.33 -8.92 4.67
C ARG A 61 1.16 -8.87 4.40
N ALA A 62 1.72 -7.67 4.29
CA ALA A 62 3.16 -7.46 4.15
C ALA A 62 3.94 -7.99 5.38
N ARG A 63 3.46 -7.73 6.61
CA ARG A 63 4.08 -8.29 7.83
C ARG A 63 4.07 -9.81 7.84
N THR A 64 3.00 -10.42 7.36
CA THR A 64 2.89 -11.89 7.26
C THR A 64 3.90 -12.42 6.26
N ALA A 65 3.96 -11.86 5.06
CA ALA A 65 4.95 -12.24 4.05
C ALA A 65 6.40 -12.09 4.57
N VAL A 66 6.73 -10.96 5.20
CA VAL A 66 8.09 -10.76 5.76
C VAL A 66 8.40 -11.75 6.87
N ARG A 67 7.45 -12.02 7.77
CA ARG A 67 7.64 -13.00 8.85
C ARG A 67 7.86 -14.41 8.30
N THR A 68 7.07 -14.81 7.31
CA THR A 68 7.23 -16.11 6.63
C THR A 68 8.60 -16.21 5.94
N ALA A 69 9.06 -15.15 5.27
CA ALA A 69 10.39 -15.14 4.66
C ALA A 69 11.53 -15.28 5.69
N LEU A 70 11.36 -14.71 6.89
CA LEU A 70 12.31 -14.80 8.00
C LEU A 70 12.37 -16.18 8.66
N GLU A 71 11.43 -17.08 8.37
CA GLU A 71 11.43 -18.46 8.90
C GLU A 71 12.44 -19.36 8.17
N ALA A 72 13.00 -18.93 7.03
CA ALA A 72 14.07 -19.63 6.33
C ALA A 72 15.39 -19.63 7.14
N ASP A 73 16.22 -20.67 6.96
CA ASP A 73 17.53 -20.78 7.63
C ASP A 73 18.47 -19.62 7.25
N ARG A 74 18.43 -19.20 5.98
CA ARG A 74 19.13 -18.03 5.44
C ARG A 74 18.17 -17.18 4.60
N PRO A 75 17.39 -16.27 5.23
CA PRO A 75 16.39 -15.47 4.55
C PRO A 75 16.96 -14.62 3.40
N SER A 76 16.30 -14.67 2.25
CA SER A 76 16.73 -13.97 1.04
C SER A 76 15.57 -13.28 0.31
N THR A 77 15.89 -12.53 -0.75
CA THR A 77 14.88 -11.96 -1.66
C THR A 77 13.99 -13.02 -2.31
N VAL A 78 14.51 -14.23 -2.57
CA VAL A 78 13.73 -15.35 -3.12
C VAL A 78 12.70 -15.85 -2.12
N ASP A 79 13.04 -15.92 -0.83
CA ASP A 79 12.12 -16.30 0.24
C ASP A 79 11.04 -15.22 0.44
N LEU A 80 11.40 -13.95 0.32
CA LEU A 80 10.44 -12.85 0.36
C LEU A 80 9.46 -12.91 -0.80
N LEU A 81 9.94 -13.13 -2.03
CA LEU A 81 9.05 -13.30 -3.18
C LEU A 81 8.12 -14.50 -2.96
N ALA A 82 8.65 -15.63 -2.51
CA ALA A 82 7.86 -16.84 -2.25
C ALA A 82 6.76 -16.56 -1.22
N ALA A 83 7.10 -15.89 -0.12
CA ALA A 83 6.15 -15.52 0.91
C ALA A 83 5.09 -14.51 0.43
N VAL A 84 5.45 -13.56 -0.45
CA VAL A 84 4.48 -12.65 -1.08
C VAL A 84 3.50 -13.40 -1.98
N VAL A 85 3.97 -14.42 -2.71
CA VAL A 85 3.11 -15.27 -3.54
C VAL A 85 2.21 -16.17 -2.69
N GLU A 86 2.77 -16.80 -1.67
CA GLU A 86 2.04 -17.69 -0.76
C GLU A 86 0.96 -16.94 0.04
N GLU A 87 1.23 -15.69 0.45
CA GLU A 87 0.27 -14.87 1.19
C GLU A 87 -1.05 -14.69 0.40
N GLY A 88 -1.00 -14.68 -0.93
CA GLY A 88 -2.13 -14.91 -1.82
C GLY A 88 -3.21 -13.82 -1.85
N GLY A 89 -3.55 -13.31 -3.03
CA GLY A 89 -4.63 -12.30 -3.20
C GLY A 89 -4.26 -10.88 -2.77
N ASN A 90 -2.96 -10.57 -2.66
CA ASN A 90 -2.46 -9.22 -2.39
C ASN A 90 -2.28 -8.41 -3.68
N LEU A 91 -2.09 -7.10 -3.51
CA LEU A 91 -1.96 -6.17 -4.62
C LEU A 91 -0.75 -6.45 -5.52
N ALA A 92 0.34 -7.03 -4.98
CA ALA A 92 1.50 -7.39 -5.79
C ALA A 92 1.13 -8.43 -6.86
N LEU A 93 0.33 -9.44 -6.50
CA LEU A 93 -0.11 -10.45 -7.46
C LEU A 93 -1.09 -9.88 -8.50
N THR A 94 -1.96 -8.96 -8.08
CA THR A 94 -2.82 -8.23 -9.03
C THR A 94 -1.98 -7.41 -10.01
N VAL A 95 -0.93 -6.74 -9.53
CA VAL A 95 -0.02 -5.96 -10.38
C VAL A 95 0.73 -6.85 -11.37
N LEU A 96 1.26 -8.00 -10.94
CA LEU A 96 1.89 -8.96 -11.85
C LEU A 96 0.89 -9.46 -12.91
N ALA A 97 -0.33 -9.79 -12.51
CA ALA A 97 -1.38 -10.19 -13.44
C ALA A 97 -1.72 -9.10 -14.47
N THR A 98 -1.69 -7.81 -14.11
CA THR A 98 -1.90 -6.71 -15.09
C THR A 98 -0.78 -6.58 -16.12
N LEU A 99 0.39 -7.16 -15.84
CA LEU A 99 1.53 -7.21 -16.76
C LEU A 99 1.60 -8.53 -17.53
N ASP A 100 0.56 -9.39 -17.44
CA ASP A 100 0.55 -10.76 -17.95
C ASP A 100 1.74 -11.59 -17.43
N VAL A 101 2.17 -11.34 -16.18
CA VAL A 101 3.25 -12.06 -15.51
C VAL A 101 2.68 -13.00 -14.46
N GLU A 102 2.95 -14.29 -14.63
CA GLU A 102 2.52 -15.33 -13.71
C GLU A 102 3.53 -15.47 -12.53
N PRO A 103 3.10 -15.29 -11.27
CA PRO A 103 4.00 -15.38 -10.12
C PRO A 103 4.76 -16.72 -9.98
N PRO A 104 4.18 -17.88 -10.31
CA PRO A 104 4.91 -19.15 -10.32
C PRO A 104 6.12 -19.15 -11.27
N ASP A 105 6.04 -18.46 -12.41
CA ASP A 105 7.11 -18.42 -13.40
C ASP A 105 8.29 -17.58 -12.87
N VAL A 106 8.00 -16.43 -12.27
CA VAL A 106 9.02 -15.59 -11.61
C VAL A 106 9.73 -16.36 -10.49
N LEU A 107 8.99 -17.16 -9.70
CA LEU A 107 9.55 -17.97 -8.64
C LEU A 107 10.42 -19.12 -9.16
N ALA A 108 9.95 -19.83 -10.18
CA ALA A 108 10.71 -20.91 -10.79
C ALA A 108 12.01 -20.38 -11.40
N GLU A 109 11.95 -19.26 -12.10
CA GLU A 109 13.11 -18.64 -12.72
C GLU A 109 14.10 -18.10 -11.69
N SER A 110 13.63 -17.34 -10.68
CA SER A 110 14.52 -16.81 -9.63
C SER A 110 15.29 -17.91 -8.89
N ARG A 111 14.65 -19.04 -8.59
CA ARG A 111 15.32 -20.21 -7.98
C ARG A 111 16.36 -20.85 -8.90
N GLY A 112 16.16 -20.79 -10.23
CA GLY A 112 17.13 -21.28 -11.21
C GLY A 112 18.32 -20.35 -11.42
N LEU A 113 18.20 -19.07 -11.05
CA LEU A 113 19.21 -18.03 -11.30
C LEU A 113 20.23 -17.84 -10.17
N GLY A 114 20.04 -18.45 -8.99
CA GLY A 114 21.00 -18.46 -7.88
C GLY A 114 20.40 -18.08 -6.52
N GLU A 115 21.27 -17.73 -5.56
CA GLU A 115 20.85 -17.23 -4.25
C GLU A 115 20.28 -15.81 -4.37
N GLY A 116 19.20 -15.53 -3.62
CA GLY A 116 18.70 -14.16 -3.47
C GLY A 116 19.64 -13.28 -2.64
N THR A 117 19.49 -11.96 -2.78
CA THR A 117 20.25 -10.99 -1.97
C THR A 117 19.66 -10.83 -0.55
N ASP A 118 20.34 -10.01 0.26
CA ASP A 118 19.96 -9.69 1.62
C ASP A 118 18.53 -9.11 1.74
N LEU A 119 17.76 -9.67 2.67
CA LEU A 119 16.38 -9.30 2.90
C LEU A 119 16.24 -7.88 3.46
N ALA A 120 17.14 -7.45 4.35
CA ALA A 120 17.04 -6.12 4.96
C ALA A 120 17.19 -5.02 3.90
N ALA A 121 18.14 -5.18 2.97
CA ALA A 121 18.31 -4.27 1.84
C ALA A 121 17.05 -4.20 0.94
N ALA A 122 16.36 -5.32 0.74
CA ALA A 122 15.09 -5.34 -0.01
C ALA A 122 13.96 -4.60 0.72
N LEU A 123 13.87 -4.72 2.05
CA LEU A 123 12.89 -4.01 2.87
C LEU A 123 13.15 -2.50 2.94
N GLU A 124 14.42 -2.09 2.97
CA GLU A 124 14.80 -0.68 2.85
C GLU A 124 14.35 -0.10 1.51
N ARG A 125 14.60 -0.81 0.41
CA ARG A 125 14.12 -0.41 -0.92
C ARG A 125 12.59 -0.34 -0.97
N ALA A 126 11.89 -1.32 -0.42
CA ALA A 126 10.44 -1.28 -0.32
C ALA A 126 9.93 -0.05 0.45
N THR A 127 10.63 0.34 1.51
CA THR A 127 10.33 1.57 2.27
C THR A 127 10.55 2.82 1.41
N THR A 128 11.66 2.90 0.68
CA THR A 128 11.93 3.99 -0.27
C THR A 128 10.85 4.07 -1.35
N GLU A 129 10.36 2.94 -1.86
CA GLU A 129 9.30 2.90 -2.85
C GLU A 129 7.95 3.39 -2.32
N ALA A 130 7.59 3.00 -1.09
CA ALA A 130 6.42 3.53 -0.42
C ALA A 130 6.50 5.06 -0.28
N LEU A 131 7.66 5.58 0.15
CA LEU A 131 7.89 7.02 0.28
C LEU A 131 7.82 7.76 -1.06
N ARG A 132 8.38 7.18 -2.12
CA ARG A 132 8.35 7.76 -3.47
C ARG A 132 6.92 7.85 -4.04
N LEU A 133 6.06 6.92 -3.65
CA LEU A 133 4.63 6.94 -3.98
C LEU A 133 3.80 7.76 -2.97
N GLU A 134 4.45 8.45 -2.03
CA GLU A 134 3.81 9.23 -0.96
C GLU A 134 2.85 8.40 -0.09
N HIS A 135 3.11 7.10 0.02
CA HIS A 135 2.33 6.18 0.84
C HIS A 135 2.88 6.14 2.26
N ASN A 136 2.00 6.33 3.23
CA ASN A 136 2.35 6.27 4.66
C ASN A 136 2.45 4.85 5.24
N TYR A 137 2.19 3.84 4.41
CA TYR A 137 2.21 2.41 4.75
C TYR A 137 3.04 1.61 3.74
N ILE A 138 3.44 0.40 4.13
CA ILE A 138 4.22 -0.53 3.30
C ILE A 138 3.38 -1.79 3.03
N GLY A 139 2.87 -1.95 1.81
CA GLY A 139 2.13 -3.12 1.36
C GLY A 139 2.99 -4.11 0.56
N CYS A 140 2.38 -5.21 0.12
CA CYS A 140 3.08 -6.23 -0.68
C CYS A 140 3.51 -5.68 -2.04
N GLU A 141 2.79 -4.70 -2.59
CA GLU A 141 3.18 -3.97 -3.80
C GLU A 141 4.51 -3.21 -3.62
N HIS A 142 4.75 -2.64 -2.44
CA HIS A 142 6.03 -2.00 -2.13
C HIS A 142 7.14 -3.04 -1.93
N LEU A 143 6.82 -4.20 -1.34
CA LEU A 143 7.77 -5.32 -1.28
C LEU A 143 8.20 -5.75 -2.69
N LEU A 144 7.24 -5.92 -3.61
CA LEU A 144 7.52 -6.25 -5.01
C LEU A 144 8.38 -5.19 -5.70
N LEU A 145 8.08 -3.90 -5.51
CA LEU A 145 8.90 -2.82 -6.04
C LEU A 145 10.31 -2.80 -5.43
N GLY A 146 10.45 -3.10 -4.14
CA GLY A 146 11.75 -3.20 -3.46
C GLY A 146 12.60 -4.36 -3.96
N LEU A 147 11.96 -5.48 -4.33
CA LEU A 147 12.58 -6.62 -5.00
C LEU A 147 13.03 -6.24 -6.42
N ALA A 148 12.15 -5.61 -7.21
CA ALA A 148 12.47 -5.15 -8.57
C ALA A 148 13.58 -4.09 -8.60
N ALA A 149 13.67 -3.24 -7.58
CA ALA A 149 14.71 -2.21 -7.43
C ALA A 149 16.06 -2.76 -6.90
N GLY A 150 16.19 -4.09 -6.74
CA GLY A 150 17.42 -4.73 -6.28
C GLY A 150 18.62 -4.55 -7.23
N PRO A 151 19.81 -5.03 -6.85
CA PRO A 151 20.98 -5.10 -7.74
C PRO A 151 20.71 -5.91 -9.02
N GLU A 152 21.38 -5.60 -10.13
CA GLU A 152 21.17 -6.29 -11.43
C GLU A 152 21.48 -7.79 -11.40
N ASP A 153 22.34 -8.22 -10.49
CA ASP A 153 22.73 -9.60 -10.26
C ASP A 153 21.75 -10.36 -9.35
N ASP A 154 20.85 -9.67 -8.64
CA ASP A 154 19.82 -10.30 -7.80
C ASP A 154 18.90 -11.21 -8.62
N ALA A 155 18.74 -12.45 -8.15
CA ALA A 155 17.99 -13.48 -8.87
C ALA A 155 16.52 -13.12 -9.07
N VAL A 156 15.89 -12.45 -8.10
CA VAL A 156 14.49 -12.02 -8.19
C VAL A 156 14.36 -10.86 -9.16
N ARG A 157 15.24 -9.85 -9.11
CA ARG A 157 15.24 -8.75 -10.09
C ARG A 157 15.38 -9.29 -11.52
N ARG A 158 16.32 -10.21 -11.75
CA ARG A 158 16.53 -10.79 -13.08
C ARG A 158 15.30 -11.56 -13.57
N ALA A 159 14.71 -12.40 -12.73
CA ALA A 159 13.49 -13.14 -13.04
C ALA A 159 12.29 -12.21 -13.34
N LEU A 160 12.13 -11.12 -12.58
CA LEU A 160 11.09 -10.13 -12.85
C LEU A 160 11.30 -9.46 -14.22
N VAL A 161 12.53 -9.07 -14.54
CA VAL A 161 12.84 -8.41 -15.82
C VAL A 161 12.64 -9.37 -17.00
N SER A 162 13.10 -10.62 -16.91
CA SER A 162 13.00 -11.60 -17.98
C SER A 162 11.56 -12.05 -18.25
N THR A 163 10.73 -12.11 -17.20
CA THR A 163 9.28 -12.39 -17.32
C THR A 163 8.47 -11.17 -17.79
N GLY A 164 9.09 -9.99 -17.94
CA GLY A 164 8.45 -8.80 -18.49
C GLY A 164 7.98 -7.77 -17.45
N ALA A 165 8.18 -8.04 -16.16
CA ALA A 165 7.91 -7.15 -15.03
C ALA A 165 9.15 -6.30 -14.67
N ASP A 166 9.62 -5.47 -15.61
CA ASP A 166 10.71 -4.54 -15.30
C ASP A 166 10.30 -3.45 -14.28
N PRO A 167 11.27 -2.83 -13.58
CA PRO A 167 10.97 -1.90 -12.49
C PRO A 167 10.09 -0.72 -12.89
N ASP A 168 10.23 -0.19 -14.10
CA ASP A 168 9.47 0.99 -14.54
C ASP A 168 8.02 0.61 -14.85
N LYS A 169 7.80 -0.52 -15.52
CA LYS A 169 6.45 -1.07 -15.73
C LYS A 169 5.77 -1.40 -14.42
N LEU A 170 6.48 -2.02 -13.48
CA LEU A 170 5.93 -2.32 -12.16
C LEU A 170 5.51 -1.05 -11.42
N ARG A 171 6.32 0.00 -11.42
CA ARG A 171 5.96 1.29 -10.79
C ARG A 171 4.71 1.89 -11.42
N LEU A 172 4.61 1.86 -12.75
CA LEU A 172 3.43 2.35 -13.46
C LEU A 172 2.19 1.53 -13.09
N ALA A 173 2.29 0.19 -13.14
CA ALA A 173 1.20 -0.71 -12.82
C ALA A 173 0.74 -0.57 -11.36
N VAL A 174 1.65 -0.45 -10.39
CA VAL A 174 1.32 -0.17 -8.98
C VAL A 174 0.58 1.16 -8.86
N SER A 175 1.09 2.23 -9.48
CA SER A 175 0.46 3.55 -9.42
C SER A 175 -0.97 3.52 -9.99
N SER A 176 -1.16 2.83 -11.12
CA SER A 176 -2.48 2.64 -11.72
C SER A 176 -3.41 1.78 -10.87
N ALA A 177 -2.92 0.68 -10.30
CA ALA A 177 -3.72 -0.22 -9.49
C ALA A 177 -4.20 0.44 -8.20
N VAL A 178 -3.33 1.20 -7.51
CA VAL A 178 -3.71 1.95 -6.31
C VAL A 178 -4.75 3.02 -6.62
N ALA A 179 -4.57 3.77 -7.72
CA ALA A 179 -5.57 4.75 -8.17
C ALA A 179 -6.91 4.08 -8.53
N GLY A 180 -6.89 2.93 -9.19
CA GLY A 180 -8.08 2.16 -9.56
C GLY A 180 -8.85 1.61 -8.35
N VAL A 181 -8.14 1.14 -7.31
CA VAL A 181 -8.74 0.71 -6.05
C VAL A 181 -9.39 1.89 -5.32
N ALA A 182 -8.73 3.05 -5.27
CA ALA A 182 -9.29 4.26 -4.68
C ALA A 182 -10.58 4.72 -5.41
N PHE A 183 -10.58 4.68 -6.74
CA PHE A 183 -11.74 5.01 -7.56
C PHE A 183 -12.89 4.02 -7.38
N THR A 184 -12.60 2.71 -7.32
CA THR A 184 -13.63 1.69 -7.11
C THR A 184 -14.25 1.82 -5.72
N ARG A 185 -13.44 2.11 -4.69
CA ARG A 185 -13.92 2.33 -3.33
C ARG A 185 -14.80 3.58 -3.23
N SER A 186 -14.45 4.68 -3.90
CA SER A 186 -15.29 5.89 -3.91
C SER A 186 -16.62 5.66 -4.62
N GLN A 187 -16.63 4.90 -5.71
CA GLN A 187 -17.87 4.48 -6.37
C GLN A 187 -18.71 3.51 -5.53
N GLN A 188 -18.08 2.56 -4.84
CA GLN A 188 -18.79 1.65 -3.92
C GLN A 188 -19.38 2.40 -2.72
N ALA A 189 -18.65 3.35 -2.14
CA ALA A 189 -19.18 4.24 -1.09
C ALA A 189 -20.39 5.05 -1.60
N ALA A 190 -20.33 5.56 -2.84
CA ALA A 190 -21.47 6.23 -3.47
C ALA A 190 -22.64 5.28 -3.75
N SER A 191 -22.37 4.00 -3.99
CA SER A 191 -23.41 2.98 -4.22
C SER A 191 -24.11 2.52 -2.93
N GLY A 192 -23.48 2.68 -1.77
CA GLY A 192 -24.07 2.49 -0.45
C GLY A 192 -24.97 3.64 0.02
N LEU A 193 -25.00 4.75 -0.72
CA LEU A 193 -25.90 5.87 -0.46
C LEU A 193 -27.32 5.53 -0.94
N SER A 194 -28.31 5.97 -0.16
CA SER A 194 -29.72 5.85 -0.55
C SER A 194 -29.97 6.57 -1.87
N ALA A 195 -30.90 6.05 -2.68
CA ALA A 195 -31.22 6.61 -4.00
C ALA A 195 -31.44 8.14 -3.99
N PRO A 196 -32.12 8.74 -2.98
CA PRO A 196 -32.29 10.19 -2.91
C PRO A 196 -30.96 10.95 -2.75
N VAL A 197 -30.04 10.44 -1.91
CA VAL A 197 -28.74 11.09 -1.66
C VAL A 197 -27.84 10.99 -2.90
N ARG A 198 -27.92 9.86 -3.62
CA ARG A 198 -27.22 9.67 -4.89
C ARG A 198 -27.66 10.69 -5.95
N THR A 199 -28.96 10.90 -6.10
CA THR A 199 -29.52 11.87 -7.05
C THR A 199 -29.07 13.30 -6.73
N ILE A 200 -29.04 13.67 -5.45
CA ILE A 200 -28.58 14.99 -5.03
C ILE A 200 -27.09 15.19 -5.36
N LEU A 201 -26.25 14.18 -5.11
CA LEU A 201 -24.82 14.24 -5.43
C LEU A 201 -24.56 14.32 -6.93
N GLU A 202 -25.33 13.60 -7.75
CA GLU A 202 -25.24 13.68 -9.22
C GLU A 202 -25.59 15.06 -9.74
N ASP A 203 -26.62 15.71 -9.18
CA ASP A 203 -26.97 17.09 -9.51
C ASP A 203 -25.87 18.08 -9.11
N ILE A 204 -25.34 17.97 -7.89
CA ILE A 204 -24.24 18.82 -7.39
C ILE A 204 -23.00 18.67 -8.30
N ARG A 205 -22.63 17.44 -8.66
CA ARG A 205 -21.49 17.16 -9.54
C ARG A 205 -21.69 17.79 -10.92
N SER A 206 -22.88 17.64 -11.52
CA SER A 206 -23.23 18.27 -12.80
C SER A 206 -23.13 19.80 -12.78
N ARG A 207 -23.51 20.42 -11.66
CA ARG A 207 -23.40 21.88 -11.46
C ARG A 207 -21.95 22.32 -11.31
N LEU A 208 -21.14 21.59 -10.54
CA LEU A 208 -19.70 21.86 -10.39
C LEU A 208 -18.98 21.78 -11.73
N THR A 209 -19.21 20.74 -12.53
CA THR A 209 -18.55 20.61 -13.84
C THR A 209 -18.95 21.72 -14.82
N ARG A 210 -20.15 22.29 -14.69
CA ARG A 210 -20.55 23.48 -15.47
C ARG A 210 -19.84 24.74 -15.00
N LEU A 211 -19.66 24.91 -13.69
CA LEU A 211 -18.92 26.04 -13.11
C LEU A 211 -17.44 26.00 -13.51
N GLU A 212 -16.79 24.83 -13.39
CA GLU A 212 -15.38 24.64 -13.78
C GLU A 212 -15.11 24.96 -15.25
N ARG A 213 -16.06 24.64 -16.15
CA ARG A 213 -15.98 25.01 -17.56
C ARG A 213 -16.29 26.49 -17.82
N GLY A 214 -17.11 27.10 -16.98
CA GLY A 214 -17.48 28.52 -17.09
C GLY A 214 -16.40 29.47 -16.57
N THR A 215 -15.51 29.00 -15.69
CA THR A 215 -14.38 29.77 -15.14
C THR A 215 -13.12 29.73 -15.99
N ALA A 216 -13.11 28.97 -17.09
CA ALA A 216 -11.99 28.84 -18.01
C ALA A 216 -12.05 29.78 -19.25
N SER A 217 -12.90 30.81 -19.20
CA SER A 217 -13.03 31.88 -20.22
C SER A 217 -12.84 33.25 -19.60
#